data_AF-A0A939W8A0-F1
#
_entry.id   AF-A0A939W8A0-F1
#
_cell.length_a   1.000
_cell.length_b   1.000
_cell.length_c   1.000
_cell.angle_alpha   90.00
_cell.angle_beta   90.00
_cell.angle_gamma   90.00
#
_symmetry.space_group_name_H-M   'P 1'
#
loop_
_entity.id
_entity.type
_entity.pdbx_description
1 polymer ?
#
loop_
_entity_poly.entity_id
_entity_poly.type
_entity_poly.pdbx_seq_one_letter_code
_entity_poly.pdbx_strand_id
1 'polypeptide(L)'
;MSFNLTIGKDRFIIEKRFSKKEVLFTDVVEITFNGHLFRMTTRDGKKIETKTGPFSSHVPDAIFDVIRKNNIAFRDEEALENTTKVVTTEELEKEVEKVEAIVAPLSEKIVKERLCDAYGIELTTLYEDQFVSMFFCLLKDGKPVTDLPDYVVYNHHSLAPGSFDLMTVGILCKWDATKNAGLYDLTIEMTDRAACEKYVHETVGEFCEKYLNR
;
A
#
# COMPACT_ATOMS: atom_id res chain seq x y z
N MET A 1 -12.36 26.07 5.55
CA MET A 1 -12.14 26.30 4.10
C MET A 1 -11.25 25.18 3.59
N SER A 2 -11.80 24.31 2.74
CA SER A 2 -11.05 23.29 2.02
C SER A 2 -10.30 23.94 0.85
N PHE A 3 -9.16 23.36 0.51
CA PHE A 3 -8.41 23.69 -0.69
C PHE A 3 -8.34 22.40 -1.51
N ASN A 4 -8.24 22.54 -2.83
CA ASN A 4 -7.97 21.41 -3.70
C ASN A 4 -6.48 21.38 -4.00
N LEU A 5 -5.81 20.28 -3.63
CA LEU A 5 -4.47 19.96 -4.09
C LEU A 5 -4.60 19.15 -5.38
N THR A 6 -3.99 19.64 -6.45
CA THR A 6 -3.91 18.94 -7.73
C THR A 6 -2.45 18.78 -8.12
N ILE A 7 -2.11 17.62 -8.67
CA ILE A 7 -0.77 17.32 -9.14
C ILE A 7 -0.73 17.62 -10.64
N GLY A 8 0.04 18.65 -11.01
CA GLY A 8 0.35 18.94 -12.41
C GLY A 8 1.54 18.12 -12.90
N LYS A 9 2.03 18.42 -14.12
CA LYS A 9 3.16 17.70 -14.72
C LYS A 9 4.48 17.85 -13.93
N ASP A 10 4.73 19.04 -13.39
CA ASP A 10 6.00 19.45 -12.76
C ASP A 10 5.79 20.29 -11.48
N ARG A 11 4.54 20.39 -11.01
CA ARG A 11 4.15 21.29 -9.93
C ARG A 11 2.97 20.79 -9.14
N PHE A 12 2.93 21.18 -7.87
CA PHE A 12 1.72 21.14 -7.06
C PHE A 12 0.90 22.40 -7.32
N ILE A 13 -0.40 22.21 -7.52
CA ILE A 13 -1.37 23.29 -7.69
C ILE A 13 -2.28 23.28 -6.46
N ILE A 14 -2.26 24.37 -5.71
CA ILE A 14 -3.02 24.54 -4.48
C ILE A 14 -4.06 25.64 -4.72
N GLU A 15 -5.33 25.25 -4.79
CA GLU A 15 -6.42 26.16 -5.12
C GLU A 15 -7.28 26.49 -3.89
N LYS A 16 -7.48 27.79 -3.66
CA LYS A 16 -8.51 28.36 -2.77
C LYS A 16 -9.57 29.04 -3.62
N ARG A 17 -10.74 29.29 -3.03
CA ARG A 17 -11.88 30.01 -3.62
C ARG A 17 -11.52 31.29 -4.39
N PHE A 18 -10.43 31.98 -4.03
CA PHE A 18 -9.98 33.22 -4.68
C PHE A 18 -8.46 33.28 -4.91
N SER A 19 -7.74 32.17 -4.78
CA SER A 19 -6.30 32.18 -5.05
C SER A 19 -5.81 30.84 -5.55
N LYS A 20 -4.86 30.89 -6.48
CA LYS A 20 -4.14 29.73 -6.98
C LYS A 20 -2.68 29.91 -6.61
N LYS A 21 -2.08 28.88 -6.03
CA LYS A 21 -0.65 28.84 -5.79
C LYS A 21 -0.07 27.63 -6.50
N GLU A 22 0.96 27.86 -7.30
CA GLU A 22 1.73 26.81 -7.95
C GLU A 22 3.09 26.71 -7.27
N VAL A 23 3.55 25.48 -7.04
CA VAL A 23 4.85 25.18 -6.43
C VAL A 23 5.53 24.11 -7.26
N LEU A 24 6.67 24.42 -7.86
CA LEU A 24 7.43 23.44 -8.64
C LEU A 24 7.92 22.32 -7.72
N PHE A 25 7.94 21.08 -8.22
CA PHE A 25 8.44 19.95 -7.43
C PHE A 25 9.89 20.15 -6.96
N THR A 26 10.72 20.78 -7.78
CA THR A 26 12.13 21.09 -7.49
C THR A 26 12.34 22.06 -6.32
N ASP A 27 11.31 22.86 -6.03
CA ASP A 27 11.33 23.84 -4.95
C ASP A 27 10.89 23.22 -3.62
N VAL A 28 10.33 22.02 -3.63
CA VAL A 28 9.89 21.31 -2.43
C VAL A 28 11.05 20.53 -1.84
N VAL A 29 11.28 20.68 -0.54
CA VAL A 29 12.31 19.92 0.19
C VAL A 29 11.70 18.82 1.05
N GLU A 30 10.50 19.05 1.59
CA GLU A 30 9.83 18.12 2.48
C GLU A 30 8.31 18.21 2.33
N ILE A 31 7.67 17.05 2.38
CA ILE A 31 6.24 16.86 2.52
C ILE A 31 5.98 16.13 3.83
N THR A 32 4.99 16.61 4.58
CA THR A 32 4.56 15.98 5.84
C THR A 32 3.06 15.77 5.83
N PHE A 33 2.63 14.59 6.25
CA PHE A 33 1.23 14.27 6.52
C PHE A 33 0.99 14.04 8.00
N ASN A 34 -0.18 14.45 8.46
CA ASN A 34 -0.68 14.19 9.81
C ASN A 34 -2.21 14.09 9.73
N GLY A 35 -2.71 12.87 9.57
CA GLY A 35 -4.10 12.59 9.20
C GLY A 35 -4.54 13.40 7.99
N HIS A 36 -5.48 14.33 8.21
CA HIS A 36 -6.02 15.17 7.14
C HIS A 36 -5.17 16.39 6.79
N LEU A 37 -3.97 16.54 7.36
CA LEU A 37 -3.14 17.72 7.17
C LEU A 37 -1.97 17.41 6.24
N PHE A 38 -1.90 18.13 5.13
CA PHE A 38 -0.77 18.11 4.21
C PHE A 38 0.06 19.39 4.39
N ARG A 39 1.35 19.22 4.66
CA ARG A 39 2.31 20.30 4.78
C ARG A 39 3.41 20.12 3.75
N MET A 40 3.82 21.22 3.14
CA MET A 40 4.92 21.29 2.21
C MET A 40 5.88 22.38 2.67
N THR A 41 7.15 22.03 2.78
CA THR A 41 8.24 22.96 3.04
C THR A 41 9.01 23.16 1.75
N THR A 42 9.17 24.41 1.32
CA THR A 42 9.96 24.75 0.14
C THR A 42 11.40 25.13 0.51
N ARG A 43 12.29 25.14 -0.47
CA ARG A 43 13.73 25.39 -0.33
C ARG A 43 14.06 26.77 0.24
N ASP A 44 13.18 27.76 0.03
CA ASP A 44 13.24 29.09 0.63
C ASP A 44 12.74 29.14 2.09
N GLY A 45 12.37 28.00 2.67
CA GLY A 45 11.87 27.87 4.04
C GLY A 45 10.37 28.15 4.20
N LYS A 46 9.63 28.44 3.12
CA LYS A 46 8.19 28.70 3.21
C LYS A 46 7.43 27.42 3.49
N LYS A 47 6.58 27.46 4.51
CA LYS A 47 5.64 26.38 4.84
C LYS A 47 4.28 26.64 4.23
N ILE A 48 3.73 25.62 3.59
CA ILE A 48 2.42 25.65 2.95
C ILE A 48 1.62 24.52 3.55
N GLU A 49 0.48 24.85 4.16
CA GLU A 49 -0.39 23.87 4.80
C GLU A 49 -1.74 23.86 4.11
N THR A 50 -2.28 22.67 3.90
CA THR A 50 -3.62 22.43 3.40
C THR A 50 -4.22 21.20 4.05
N LYS A 51 -5.55 21.14 4.10
CA LYS A 51 -6.23 19.91 4.48
C LYS A 51 -6.43 19.05 3.23
N THR A 52 -6.16 17.76 3.32
CA THR A 52 -6.79 16.79 2.43
C THR A 52 -8.29 16.80 2.75
N GLY A 53 -9.15 16.63 1.75
CA GLY A 53 -10.60 16.73 1.95
C GLY A 53 -11.10 15.75 3.04
N PRO A 54 -12.35 15.90 3.52
CA PRO A 54 -12.92 15.07 4.59
C PRO A 54 -13.07 13.58 4.25
N PHE A 55 -12.69 13.14 3.05
CA PHE A 55 -12.91 11.79 2.53
C PHE A 55 -11.64 11.04 2.14
N SER A 56 -10.44 11.58 2.40
CA SER A 56 -9.21 10.82 2.19
C SER A 56 -8.34 10.87 3.44
N SER A 57 -8.44 9.80 4.24
CA SER A 57 -7.41 9.40 5.21
C SER A 57 -6.08 9.05 4.54
N HIS A 58 -6.08 8.93 3.21
CA HIS A 58 -4.91 8.57 2.42
C HIS A 58 -4.45 9.73 1.56
N VAL A 59 -3.13 9.88 1.52
CA VAL A 59 -2.40 10.66 0.52
C VAL A 59 -2.71 10.09 -0.86
N PRO A 60 -3.10 10.88 -1.88
CA PRO A 60 -3.28 10.35 -3.22
C PRO A 60 -2.01 9.66 -3.73
N ASP A 61 -2.12 8.44 -4.28
CA ASP A 61 -0.98 7.63 -4.76
C ASP A 61 0.01 8.41 -5.63
N ALA A 62 -0.54 9.27 -6.50
CA ALA A 62 0.22 10.13 -7.40
C ALA A 62 1.19 11.10 -6.69
N ILE A 63 1.01 11.38 -5.39
CA ILE A 63 1.96 12.18 -4.59
C ILE A 63 3.22 11.39 -4.28
N PHE A 64 3.13 10.09 -3.98
CA PHE A 64 4.30 9.26 -3.67
C PHE A 64 5.20 9.10 -4.89
N ASP A 65 4.57 8.98 -6.04
CA ASP A 65 5.21 8.97 -7.35
C ASP A 65 6.08 10.24 -7.55
N VAL A 66 5.53 11.41 -7.21
CA VAL A 66 6.25 12.70 -7.24
C VAL A 66 7.36 12.76 -6.20
N ILE A 67 7.10 12.29 -4.97
CA ILE A 67 8.08 12.24 -3.87
C ILE A 67 9.33 11.48 -4.30
N ARG A 68 9.15 10.25 -4.82
CA ARG A 68 10.26 9.39 -5.26
C ARG A 68 10.99 9.99 -6.45
N LYS A 69 10.27 10.37 -7.52
CA LYS A 69 10.87 10.91 -8.76
C LYS A 69 11.69 12.18 -8.54
N ASN A 70 11.29 13.01 -7.57
CA ASN A 70 11.96 14.29 -7.27
C ASN A 70 12.84 14.22 -6.00
N ASN A 71 12.95 13.03 -5.39
CA ASN A 71 13.67 12.80 -4.14
C ASN A 71 13.32 13.83 -3.04
N ILE A 72 12.03 14.07 -2.84
CA ILE A 72 11.49 14.98 -1.82
C ILE A 72 11.41 14.22 -0.49
N ALA A 73 11.86 14.81 0.62
CA ALA A 73 11.69 14.14 1.91
C ALA A 73 10.21 13.98 2.25
N PHE A 74 9.81 12.83 2.78
CA PHE A 74 8.42 12.57 3.16
C PHE A 74 8.34 12.02 4.58
N ARG A 75 7.31 12.43 5.33
CA ARG A 75 6.97 11.83 6.63
C ARG A 75 5.46 11.78 6.81
N ASP A 76 4.96 10.64 7.24
CA ASP A 76 3.62 10.48 7.80
C ASP A 76 3.73 10.48 9.34
N GLU A 77 3.36 11.59 9.97
CA GLU A 77 3.44 11.75 11.42
C GLU A 77 2.48 10.81 12.16
N GLU A 78 1.28 10.58 11.63
CA GLU A 78 0.28 9.72 12.28
C GLU A 78 0.69 8.25 12.22
N ALA A 79 1.22 7.80 11.07
CA ALA A 79 1.76 6.45 10.97
C ALA A 79 2.94 6.28 11.95
N LEU A 80 3.88 7.22 11.95
CA LEU A 80 5.06 7.17 12.81
C LEU A 80 4.75 7.22 14.32
N GLU A 81 3.65 7.83 14.75
CA GLU A 81 3.22 7.86 16.15
C GLU A 81 2.75 6.48 16.65
N ASN A 82 2.18 5.67 15.76
CA ASN A 82 1.60 4.36 16.10
C ASN A 82 2.54 3.19 15.77
N THR A 83 3.56 3.43 14.95
CA THR A 83 4.60 2.47 14.58
C THR A 83 5.49 2.09 15.77
N THR A 84 5.72 0.79 15.95
CA THR A 84 6.73 0.28 16.91
C THR A 84 8.11 0.10 16.29
N LYS A 85 8.18 -0.12 14.97
CA LYS A 85 9.43 -0.32 14.23
C LYS A 85 9.30 0.13 12.77
N VAL A 86 10.21 1.00 12.34
CA VAL A 86 10.36 1.37 10.92
C VAL A 86 11.54 0.60 10.32
N VAL A 87 11.36 0.04 9.13
CA VAL A 87 12.35 -0.78 8.41
C VAL A 87 12.66 -0.22 7.03
N THR A 88 13.85 -0.53 6.49
CA THR A 88 14.19 -0.24 5.08
C THR A 88 13.48 -1.21 4.13
N THR A 89 13.49 -0.92 2.82
CA THR A 89 13.01 -1.86 1.79
C THR A 89 13.71 -3.23 1.88
N GLU A 90 15.03 -3.26 2.06
CA GLU A 90 15.82 -4.51 2.16
C GLU A 90 15.47 -5.33 3.41
N GLU A 91 15.15 -4.65 4.52
CA GLU A 91 14.69 -5.31 5.74
C GLU A 91 13.25 -5.81 5.57
N LEU A 92 12.38 -5.02 4.94
CA LEU A 92 11.01 -5.40 4.61
C LEU A 92 10.98 -6.64 3.72
N GLU A 93 11.78 -6.71 2.65
CA GLU A 93 11.91 -7.88 1.77
C GLU A 93 12.22 -9.15 2.57
N LYS A 94 13.16 -9.09 3.53
CA LYS A 94 13.49 -10.23 4.40
C LYS A 94 12.35 -10.62 5.33
N GLU A 95 11.56 -9.67 5.82
CA GLU A 95 10.38 -9.99 6.63
C GLU A 95 9.27 -10.58 5.76
N VAL A 96 9.11 -10.11 4.52
CA VAL A 96 8.15 -10.67 3.55
C VAL A 96 8.49 -12.13 3.26
N GLU A 97 9.74 -12.46 2.97
CA GLU A 97 10.17 -13.86 2.73
C GLU A 97 9.81 -14.80 3.90
N LYS A 98 9.96 -14.33 5.15
CA LYS A 98 9.59 -15.13 6.34
C LYS A 98 8.09 -15.36 6.43
N VAL A 99 7.30 -14.35 6.08
CA VAL A 99 5.84 -14.42 6.13
C VAL A 99 5.31 -15.26 4.97
N GLU A 100 5.85 -15.12 3.76
CA GLU A 100 5.53 -15.98 2.61
C GLU A 100 5.75 -17.46 2.94
N ALA A 101 6.82 -17.80 3.67
CA ALA A 101 7.09 -19.17 4.11
C ALA A 101 6.02 -19.74 5.07
N ILE A 102 5.20 -18.90 5.70
CA ILE A 102 4.05 -19.28 6.53
C ILE A 102 2.77 -19.28 5.69
N VAL A 103 2.53 -18.19 4.96
CA VAL A 103 1.31 -17.95 4.21
C VAL A 103 1.15 -18.95 3.08
N ALA A 104 2.18 -19.18 2.26
CA ALA A 104 2.07 -20.04 1.08
C ALA A 104 1.61 -21.47 1.40
N PRO A 105 2.26 -22.23 2.32
CA PRO A 105 1.80 -23.58 2.63
C PRO A 105 0.43 -23.61 3.32
N LEU A 106 0.09 -22.59 4.10
CA LEU A 106 -1.19 -22.52 4.79
C LEU A 106 -2.34 -22.27 3.82
N SER A 107 -2.19 -21.26 2.96
CA SER A 107 -3.14 -20.92 1.91
C SER A 107 -3.34 -22.11 0.95
N GLU A 108 -2.27 -22.77 0.53
CA GLU A 108 -2.32 -23.94 -0.35
C GLU A 108 -3.12 -25.09 0.28
N LYS A 109 -2.88 -25.36 1.57
CA LYS A 109 -3.61 -26.36 2.33
C LYS A 109 -5.11 -26.03 2.36
N ILE A 110 -5.48 -24.80 2.70
CA ILE A 110 -6.89 -24.37 2.79
C ILE A 110 -7.60 -24.53 1.44
N VAL A 111 -6.96 -24.08 0.35
CA VAL A 111 -7.52 -24.17 -1.00
C VAL A 111 -7.74 -25.63 -1.40
N LYS A 112 -6.77 -26.51 -1.20
CA LYS A 112 -6.90 -27.93 -1.54
C LYS A 112 -7.98 -28.64 -0.72
N GLU A 113 -8.01 -28.39 0.59
CA GLU A 113 -9.01 -28.97 1.49
C GLU A 113 -10.44 -28.55 1.13
N ARG A 114 -10.64 -27.32 0.64
CA ARG A 114 -11.96 -26.76 0.36
C ARG A 114 -12.40 -26.89 -1.09
N LEU A 115 -11.50 -26.72 -2.06
CA LEU A 115 -11.82 -26.70 -3.50
C LEU A 115 -11.43 -27.97 -4.26
N CYS A 116 -10.52 -28.79 -3.73
CA CYS A 116 -9.86 -29.99 -4.31
C CYS A 116 -8.45 -29.77 -4.90
N ASP A 117 -7.76 -30.88 -5.18
CA ASP A 117 -6.35 -30.93 -5.65
C ASP A 117 -6.10 -30.29 -7.02
N ALA A 118 -7.15 -30.05 -7.80
CA ALA A 118 -7.04 -29.31 -9.06
C ALA A 118 -6.77 -27.82 -8.83
N TYR A 119 -7.06 -27.30 -7.63
CA TYR A 119 -6.83 -25.91 -7.27
C TYR A 119 -5.56 -25.75 -6.42
N GLY A 120 -4.97 -24.57 -6.51
CA GLY A 120 -3.84 -24.15 -5.69
C GLY A 120 -3.80 -22.64 -5.56
N ILE A 121 -2.76 -22.12 -4.91
CA ILE A 121 -2.57 -20.69 -4.72
C ILE A 121 -1.15 -20.27 -5.07
N GLU A 122 -1.04 -19.14 -5.74
CA GLU A 122 0.22 -18.44 -5.94
C GLU A 122 0.19 -17.15 -5.13
N LEU A 123 1.29 -16.84 -4.45
CA LEU A 123 1.47 -15.55 -3.81
C LEU A 123 2.33 -14.69 -4.72
N THR A 124 1.89 -13.46 -4.97
CA THR A 124 2.67 -12.46 -5.70
C THR A 124 2.80 -11.22 -4.84
N THR A 125 4.02 -10.84 -4.49
CA THR A 125 4.26 -9.60 -3.75
C THR A 125 4.58 -8.45 -4.71
N LEU A 126 3.86 -7.33 -4.59
CA LEU A 126 4.15 -6.11 -5.32
C LEU A 126 4.61 -5.01 -4.37
N TYR A 127 5.67 -4.31 -4.81
CA TYR A 127 6.27 -3.18 -4.12
C TYR A 127 5.82 -1.90 -4.82
N GLU A 128 4.74 -1.30 -4.32
CA GLU A 128 4.23 -0.03 -4.80
C GLU A 128 4.87 1.13 -4.03
N ASP A 129 4.61 2.36 -4.48
CA ASP A 129 5.24 3.54 -3.90
C ASP A 129 4.85 3.79 -2.45
N GLN A 130 3.58 3.52 -2.10
CA GLN A 130 3.03 3.72 -0.76
C GLN A 130 2.94 2.43 0.05
N PHE A 131 2.67 1.31 -0.61
CA PHE A 131 2.35 0.05 0.05
C PHE A 131 3.19 -1.08 -0.54
N VAL A 132 3.45 -2.07 0.29
CA VAL A 132 3.89 -3.38 -0.18
C VAL A 132 2.77 -4.34 0.16
N SER A 133 2.33 -5.11 -0.83
CA SER A 133 1.14 -5.95 -0.74
C SER A 133 1.44 -7.32 -1.31
N MET A 134 1.00 -8.37 -0.60
CA MET A 134 1.06 -9.76 -1.02
C MET A 134 -0.31 -10.18 -1.54
N PHE A 135 -0.39 -10.49 -2.82
CA PHE A 135 -1.63 -10.90 -3.50
C PHE A 135 -1.81 -12.40 -3.44
N PHE A 136 -3.05 -12.83 -3.18
CA PHE A 136 -3.46 -14.22 -3.22
C PHE A 136 -4.08 -14.52 -4.59
N CYS A 137 -3.40 -15.34 -5.40
CA CYS A 137 -3.83 -15.67 -6.76
C CYS A 137 -4.34 -17.11 -6.81
N LEU A 138 -5.61 -17.31 -7.19
CA LEU A 138 -6.16 -18.65 -7.35
C LEU A 138 -5.62 -19.29 -8.63
N LEU A 139 -5.11 -20.52 -8.50
CA LEU A 139 -4.73 -21.37 -9.62
C LEU A 139 -5.72 -22.52 -9.79
N LYS A 140 -5.96 -22.92 -11.03
CA LYS A 140 -6.61 -24.17 -11.41
C LYS A 140 -5.75 -24.89 -12.44
N ASP A 141 -5.41 -26.15 -12.18
CA ASP A 141 -4.50 -26.96 -12.98
C ASP A 141 -3.17 -26.23 -13.27
N GLY A 142 -2.68 -25.50 -12.27
CA GLY A 142 -1.44 -24.69 -12.34
C GLY A 142 -1.55 -23.40 -13.16
N LYS A 143 -2.75 -22.96 -13.55
CA LYS A 143 -2.98 -21.73 -14.32
C LYS A 143 -3.82 -20.72 -13.52
N PRO A 144 -3.52 -19.41 -13.61
CA PRO A 144 -4.34 -18.38 -12.98
C PRO A 144 -5.80 -18.44 -13.41
N VAL A 145 -6.71 -18.40 -12.45
CA VAL A 145 -8.15 -18.29 -12.69
C VAL A 145 -8.48 -16.83 -12.95
N THR A 146 -8.70 -16.46 -14.21
CA THR A 146 -8.93 -15.06 -14.60
C THR A 146 -10.40 -14.66 -14.70
N ASP A 147 -11.32 -15.62 -14.67
CA ASP A 147 -12.77 -15.45 -14.76
C ASP A 147 -13.41 -15.43 -13.37
N LEU A 148 -12.76 -14.76 -12.42
CA LEU A 148 -13.28 -14.64 -11.07
C LEU A 148 -14.55 -13.76 -11.03
N PRO A 149 -15.52 -14.09 -10.16
CA PRO A 149 -16.58 -13.17 -9.72
C PRO A 149 -16.18 -11.69 -9.62
N ASP A 150 -16.98 -10.77 -10.18
CA ASP A 150 -16.79 -9.33 -9.94
C ASP A 150 -16.85 -8.95 -8.44
N TYR A 151 -17.62 -9.69 -7.63
CA TYR A 151 -17.72 -9.43 -6.18
C TYR A 151 -16.54 -9.97 -5.37
N VAL A 152 -15.68 -10.77 -5.98
CA VAL A 152 -14.49 -11.37 -5.36
C VAL A 152 -13.22 -10.71 -5.86
N VAL A 153 -13.25 -10.10 -7.05
CA VAL A 153 -12.11 -9.33 -7.54
C VAL A 153 -11.96 -8.07 -6.70
N TYR A 154 -10.92 -8.05 -5.88
CA TYR A 154 -10.47 -6.83 -5.22
C TYR A 154 -9.96 -5.85 -6.29
N ASN A 155 -10.73 -4.83 -6.66
CA ASN A 155 -10.37 -3.86 -7.71
C ASN A 155 -9.20 -2.94 -7.29
N HIS A 156 -7.97 -3.48 -7.23
CA HIS A 156 -6.75 -2.68 -7.20
C HIS A 156 -6.25 -2.44 -8.63
N HIS A 157 -5.73 -1.26 -8.92
CA HIS A 157 -5.30 -0.89 -10.28
C HIS A 157 -4.07 -1.68 -10.79
N SER A 158 -3.47 -2.52 -9.94
CA SER A 158 -2.20 -3.22 -10.18
C SER A 158 -2.29 -4.75 -10.06
N LEU A 159 -3.49 -5.36 -10.00
CA LEU A 159 -3.63 -6.78 -9.68
C LEU A 159 -2.84 -7.70 -10.63
N ALA A 160 -2.20 -8.71 -10.04
CA ALA A 160 -1.77 -9.88 -10.80
C ALA A 160 -3.01 -10.64 -11.32
N PRO A 161 -2.96 -11.25 -12.51
CA PRO A 161 -4.07 -12.06 -13.01
C PRO A 161 -4.47 -13.15 -12.01
N GLY A 162 -5.77 -13.23 -11.70
CA GLY A 162 -6.32 -14.23 -10.77
C GLY A 162 -6.18 -13.90 -9.29
N SER A 163 -5.72 -12.69 -8.94
CA SER A 163 -5.78 -12.19 -7.57
C SER A 163 -7.23 -12.04 -7.10
N PHE A 164 -7.54 -12.59 -5.93
CA PHE A 164 -8.85 -12.46 -5.28
C PHE A 164 -8.81 -11.62 -4.01
N ASP A 165 -7.65 -11.53 -3.36
CA ASP A 165 -7.47 -10.67 -2.18
C ASP A 165 -5.99 -10.29 -2.04
N LEU A 166 -5.68 -9.41 -1.09
CA LEU A 166 -4.31 -9.01 -0.76
C LEU A 166 -4.13 -8.82 0.75
N MET A 167 -2.92 -9.10 1.22
CA MET A 167 -2.45 -8.71 2.55
C MET A 167 -1.46 -7.56 2.41
N THR A 168 -1.77 -6.40 2.99
CA THR A 168 -0.78 -5.32 3.12
C THR A 168 0.30 -5.75 4.12
N VAL A 169 1.55 -5.71 3.70
CA VAL A 169 2.71 -6.12 4.52
C VAL A 169 3.56 -4.94 4.97
N GLY A 170 3.55 -3.84 4.21
CA GLY A 170 4.29 -2.64 4.58
C GLY A 170 3.60 -1.38 4.13
N ILE A 171 3.73 -0.32 4.93
CA ILE A 171 3.20 1.01 4.63
C ILE A 171 4.34 2.02 4.69
N LEU A 172 4.54 2.82 3.65
CA LEU A 172 5.58 3.85 3.62
C LEU A 172 5.24 4.95 4.64
N CYS A 173 6.06 5.09 5.67
CA CYS A 173 5.91 6.13 6.68
C CYS A 173 6.89 7.28 6.48
N LYS A 174 8.01 7.04 5.80
CA LYS A 174 9.02 8.05 5.55
C LYS A 174 9.79 7.80 4.25
N TRP A 175 10.08 8.86 3.51
CA TRP A 175 11.10 8.86 2.45
C TRP A 175 12.31 9.66 2.92
N ASP A 176 13.46 9.00 3.05
CA ASP A 176 14.72 9.65 3.40
C ASP A 176 15.43 10.14 2.14
N ALA A 177 15.28 11.43 1.85
CA ALA A 177 15.87 12.04 0.67
C ALA A 177 17.41 12.03 0.65
N THR A 178 18.07 11.89 1.81
CA THR A 178 19.54 11.82 1.89
C THR A 178 20.08 10.46 1.43
N LYS A 179 19.27 9.42 1.63
CA LYS A 179 19.59 8.04 1.25
C LYS A 179 18.86 7.60 -0.02
N ASN A 180 17.93 8.42 -0.52
CA ASN A 180 17.04 8.09 -1.63
C ASN A 180 16.30 6.76 -1.38
N ALA A 181 15.76 6.59 -0.16
CA ALA A 181 15.22 5.32 0.30
C ALA A 181 13.91 5.49 1.09
N GLY A 182 13.00 4.53 0.88
CA GLY A 182 11.76 4.40 1.64
C GLY A 182 11.98 3.70 2.97
N LEU A 183 11.18 4.08 3.95
CA LEU A 183 11.18 3.55 5.30
C LEU A 183 9.73 3.23 5.68
N TYR A 184 9.49 1.96 5.99
CA TYR A 184 8.17 1.35 6.06
C TYR A 184 7.85 0.91 7.48
N ASP A 185 6.59 1.06 7.89
CA ASP A 185 6.05 0.33 9.02
C ASP A 185 5.57 -1.05 8.58
N LEU A 186 5.67 -2.01 9.48
CA LEU A 186 5.21 -3.38 9.28
C LEU A 186 3.81 -3.53 9.84
N THR A 187 2.94 -4.23 9.11
CA THR A 187 1.63 -4.58 9.62
C THR A 187 1.71 -5.63 10.74
N ILE A 188 0.62 -5.82 11.48
CA ILE A 188 0.60 -6.76 12.61
C ILE A 188 0.84 -8.19 12.11
N GLU A 189 0.29 -8.54 10.95
CA GLU A 189 0.45 -9.83 10.29
C GLU A 189 1.91 -10.14 9.95
N MET A 190 2.76 -9.12 9.82
CA MET A 190 4.19 -9.29 9.60
C MET A 190 4.99 -9.54 10.87
N THR A 191 4.44 -9.20 12.03
CA THR A 191 5.16 -9.22 13.32
C THR A 191 4.57 -10.22 14.31
N ASP A 192 3.33 -10.67 14.11
CA ASP A 192 2.63 -11.66 14.91
C ASP A 192 2.17 -12.84 14.04
N ARG A 193 2.74 -14.02 14.32
CA ARG A 193 2.40 -15.26 13.62
C ARG A 193 0.94 -15.67 13.79
N ALA A 194 0.36 -15.51 14.98
CA ALA A 194 -1.04 -15.90 15.21
C ALA A 194 -2.00 -14.96 14.47
N ALA A 195 -1.68 -13.67 14.40
CA ALA A 195 -2.42 -12.72 13.58
C ALA A 195 -2.32 -13.08 12.08
N CYS A 196 -1.11 -13.40 11.59
CA CYS A 196 -0.87 -13.85 10.22
C CYS A 196 -1.69 -15.09 9.86
N GLU A 197 -1.59 -16.16 10.66
CA GLU A 197 -2.31 -17.42 10.42
C GLU A 197 -3.83 -17.20 10.45
N LYS A 198 -4.33 -16.38 11.39
CA LYS A 198 -5.74 -16.02 11.48
C LYS A 198 -6.21 -15.29 10.22
N TYR A 199 -5.46 -14.27 9.79
CA TYR A 199 -5.78 -13.49 8.58
C TYR A 199 -5.89 -14.41 7.37
N VAL A 200 -4.92 -15.30 7.16
CA VAL A 200 -4.93 -16.26 6.03
C VAL A 200 -6.14 -17.20 6.10
N HIS A 201 -6.44 -17.73 7.28
CA HIS A 201 -7.59 -18.61 7.47
C HIS A 201 -8.91 -17.92 7.16
N GLU A 202 -9.09 -16.68 7.58
CA GLU A 202 -10.29 -15.87 7.31
C GLU A 202 -10.35 -15.53 5.82
N THR A 203 -9.33 -14.88 5.26
CA THR A 203 -9.31 -14.42 3.87
C THR A 203 -9.45 -15.56 2.86
N VAL A 204 -8.59 -16.58 2.92
CA VAL A 204 -8.59 -17.69 1.95
C VAL A 204 -9.77 -18.63 2.21
N GLY A 205 -10.12 -18.86 3.47
CA GLY A 205 -11.24 -19.72 3.86
C GLY A 205 -12.58 -19.14 3.39
N GLU A 206 -12.84 -17.87 3.68
CA GLU A 206 -14.06 -17.17 3.25
C GLU A 206 -14.15 -17.09 1.73
N PHE A 207 -13.03 -16.82 1.04
CA PHE A 207 -12.99 -16.85 -0.42
C PHE A 207 -13.47 -18.20 -0.95
N CYS A 208 -12.91 -19.30 -0.45
CA CYS A 208 -13.27 -20.64 -0.91
C CYS A 208 -14.76 -20.95 -0.69
N GLU A 209 -15.32 -20.58 0.48
CA GLU A 209 -16.74 -20.77 0.79
C GLU A 209 -17.65 -19.98 -0.17
N LYS A 210 -17.31 -18.71 -0.43
CA LYS A 210 -18.07 -17.86 -1.36
C LYS A 210 -17.96 -18.37 -2.80
N TYR A 211 -16.80 -18.89 -3.19
CA TYR A 211 -16.55 -19.43 -4.52
C TYR A 211 -17.34 -20.72 -4.79
N LEU A 212 -17.46 -21.62 -3.81
CA LEU A 212 -18.20 -22.89 -3.93
C LEU A 212 -19.72 -22.75 -3.89
N ASN A 213 -20.25 -21.77 -3.17
CA ASN A 213 -21.70 -21.56 -3.04
C ASN A 213 -22.33 -20.88 -4.28
N ARG A 214 -21.76 -21.18 -5.47
CA ARG A 214 -22.14 -20.66 -6.78
C ARG A 214 -22.73 -21.75 -7.65
#